data_AF-A0A842TXU2-F1
#
_entry.id   AF-A0A842TXU2-F1
#
_cell.length_a   1.000
_cell.length_b   1.000
_cell.length_c   1.000
_cell.angle_alpha   90.00
_cell.angle_beta   90.00
_cell.angle_gamma   90.00
#
_symmetry.space_group_name_H-M   'P 1'
#
loop_
_entity.id
_entity.type
_entity.pdbx_description
1 polymer ?
#
loop_
_entity_poly.entity_id
_entity_poly.type
_entity_poly.pdbx_seq_one_letter_code
_entity_poly.pdbx_strand_id
1 'polypeptide(L)' 'MTCRWIDICPLRKLEQEGQISQRWKKEYCESKNSWRNCKRFRLEGKNIPHPDNMLPDGTIKEKE' A
#
# COMPACT_ATOMS: atom_id res chain seq x y z
N MET A 1 1.68 0.89 -16.09
CA MET A 1 2.78 0.64 -15.15
C MET A 1 2.15 0.22 -13.84
N THR A 2 2.67 -0.84 -13.26
CA THR A 2 2.29 -1.36 -11.95
C THR A 2 3.22 -0.79 -10.89
N CYS A 3 2.79 -0.81 -9.62
CA CYS A 3 3.66 -0.41 -8.52
C CYS A 3 4.92 -1.29 -8.48
N ARG A 4 6.12 -0.67 -8.51
CA ARG A 4 7.41 -1.39 -8.44
C ARG A 4 7.59 -2.15 -7.11
N TRP A 5 6.98 -1.67 -6.03
CA TRP A 5 7.14 -2.21 -4.68
C TRP A 5 6.04 -3.21 -4.34
N ILE A 6 5.24 -3.65 -5.32
CA ILE A 6 4.08 -4.50 -5.09
C ILE A 6 4.46 -5.83 -4.44
N ASP A 7 5.57 -6.44 -4.85
CA ASP A 7 6.03 -7.75 -4.36
C ASP A 7 6.57 -7.70 -2.92
N ILE A 8 7.11 -6.56 -2.51
CA ILE A 8 7.66 -6.35 -1.15
C ILE A 8 6.69 -5.60 -0.23
N CYS A 9 5.52 -5.20 -0.73
CA CYS A 9 4.59 -4.39 0.03
C CYS A 9 3.86 -5.24 1.09
N PRO A 10 3.91 -4.86 2.39
CA PRO A 10 3.21 -5.56 3.47
C PRO A 10 1.69 -5.57 3.27
N LEU A 11 1.13 -4.63 2.50
CA LEU A 11 -0.30 -4.63 2.13
C LEU A 11 -0.72 -5.92 1.41
N ARG A 12 0.16 -6.56 0.64
CA ARG A 12 -0.16 -7.85 0.00
C ARG A 12 -0.39 -8.95 1.03
N LYS A 13 0.43 -8.97 2.08
CA LYS A 13 0.26 -9.90 3.20
C LYS A 13 -1.04 -9.58 3.95
N LEU A 14 -1.32 -8.31 4.23
CA LEU A 14 -2.54 -7.89 4.92
C LEU A 14 -3.82 -8.23 4.11
N GLU A 15 -3.79 -8.13 2.79
CA GLU A 15 -4.89 -8.55 1.92
C GLU A 15 -5.08 -10.08 1.93
N GLN A 16 -3.97 -10.83 1.89
CA GLN A 16 -4.00 -12.30 1.98
C GLN A 16 -4.53 -12.77 3.34
N GLU A 17 -4.18 -12.08 4.41
CA GLU A 17 -4.69 -12.30 5.77
C GLU A 17 -6.13 -11.79 5.96
N GLY A 18 -6.75 -11.17 4.96
CA GLY A 18 -8.11 -10.63 5.04
C GLY A 18 -8.26 -9.39 5.92
N GLN A 19 -7.15 -8.79 6.37
CA GLN A 19 -7.16 -7.60 7.22
C GLN A 19 -7.60 -6.34 6.45
N ILE A 20 -7.35 -6.31 5.14
CA ILE A 20 -7.72 -5.22 4.25
C ILE A 20 -8.32 -5.75 2.95
N SER A 21 -9.16 -4.94 2.31
CA SER A 21 -9.84 -5.34 1.07
C SER A 21 -8.89 -5.34 -0.13
N GLN A 22 -9.01 -6.36 -0.98
CA GLN A 22 -8.30 -6.48 -2.27
C GLN A 22 -8.55 -5.31 -3.24
N ARG A 23 -9.52 -4.43 -2.94
CA ARG A 23 -9.73 -3.18 -3.69
C ARG A 23 -8.47 -2.33 -3.72
N TRP A 24 -7.66 -2.34 -2.66
CA TRP A 24 -6.44 -1.54 -2.61
C TRP A 24 -5.41 -1.98 -3.65
N LYS A 25 -5.22 -3.29 -3.84
CA LYS A 25 -4.47 -3.83 -4.97
C LYS A 25 -4.99 -3.33 -6.31
N LYS A 26 -6.28 -3.51 -6.56
CA LYS A 26 -6.89 -3.20 -7.87
C LYS A 26 -6.84 -1.70 -8.17
N GLU A 27 -7.26 -0.87 -7.22
CA GLU A 27 -7.41 0.56 -7.41
C GLU A 27 -6.09 1.32 -7.33
N TYR A 28 -5.14 0.89 -6.50
CA TYR A 28 -3.85 1.58 -6.34
C TYR A 28 -2.72 0.90 -7.08
N CYS A 29 -2.50 -0.40 -6.84
CA CYS A 29 -1.28 -1.06 -7.33
C CYS A 29 -1.35 -1.48 -8.81
N GLU A 30 -2.52 -1.90 -9.28
CA GLU A 30 -2.76 -2.34 -10.67
C GLU A 30 -3.17 -1.18 -11.59
N SER A 31 -3.68 -0.08 -11.02
CA SER A 31 -3.98 1.14 -11.75
C SER A 31 -2.71 1.79 -12.32
N LYS A 32 -2.80 2.42 -13.51
CA LYS A 32 -1.64 3.08 -14.15
C LYS A 32 -1.15 4.35 -13.42
N ASN A 33 -2.02 5.06 -12.71
CA ASN A 33 -1.70 6.35 -12.08
C ASN A 33 -1.79 6.34 -10.56
N SER A 34 -2.69 5.55 -9.98
CA SER A 34 -2.98 5.57 -8.55
C SER A 34 -1.81 5.08 -7.68
N TRP A 35 -0.93 4.22 -8.18
CA TRP A 35 0.26 3.80 -7.43
C TRP A 35 1.19 4.97 -7.10
N ARG A 36 1.21 6.04 -7.93
CA ARG A 36 1.96 7.27 -7.64
C ARG A 36 1.32 8.10 -6.53
N ASN A 37 0.01 7.96 -6.35
CA ASN A 37 -0.75 8.59 -5.28
C ASN A 37 -0.68 7.79 -3.97
N CYS A 38 -0.10 6.58 -3.99
CA CYS A 38 0.12 5.79 -2.78
C CYS A 38 1.10 6.51 -1.86
N LYS A 39 0.63 6.91 -0.67
CA LYS A 39 1.47 7.62 0.31
C LYS A 39 2.65 6.77 0.76
N ARG A 40 2.44 5.47 1.04
CA ARG A 40 3.53 4.53 1.34
C ARG A 40 4.63 4.56 0.29
N PHE A 41 4.27 4.43 -0.99
CA PHE A 41 5.26 4.45 -2.09
C PHE A 41 6.08 5.75 -2.08
N ARG A 42 5.44 6.89 -1.80
CA ARG A 42 6.12 8.18 -1.71
C ARG A 42 7.02 8.29 -0.47
N LEU A 43 6.65 7.65 0.64
CA LEU A 43 7.45 7.62 1.87
C LEU A 43 8.68 6.70 1.72
N GLU A 44 8.51 5.51 1.12
CA GLU A 44 9.63 4.61 0.77
C GLU A 44 10.65 5.33 -0.12
N GLY A 45 10.17 6.01 -1.17
CA GLY A 45 11.05 6.79 -2.06
C GLY A 45 11.75 7.97 -1.36
N LYS A 46 11.26 8.39 -0.20
CA LYS A 46 11.86 9.43 0.65
C LYS A 46 12.67 8.85 1.83
N ASN A 47 12.79 7.53 1.95
CA ASN A 47 13.37 6.86 3.13
C ASN A 47 12.70 7.29 4.46
N ILE A 48 11.41 7.62 4.43
CA ILE A 48 10.67 8.00 5.64
C ILE A 48 10.07 6.73 6.26
N PRO A 49 10.39 6.40 7.51
CA PRO A 49 9.82 5.26 8.20
C PRO A 49 8.30 5.43 8.37
N HIS A 50 7.56 4.37 8.14
CA HIS A 50 6.11 4.33 8.29
C HIS A 50 5.66 2.91 8.65
N PRO A 51 4.50 2.76 9.33
CA PRO A 51 4.01 1.46 9.75
C PRO A 51 3.53 0.59 8.59
N ASP A 52 3.65 -0.74 8.77
CA ASP A 52 3.25 -1.75 7.78
C ASP A 52 1.74 -1.75 7.49
N ASN A 53 0.96 -1.38 8.49
CA ASN A 53 -0.49 -1.22 8.48
C ASN A 53 -0.96 0.16 7.94
N MET A 54 -0.06 0.95 7.35
CA MET A 54 -0.44 2.14 6.59
C MET A 54 -1.04 1.75 5.23
N LEU A 55 -2.24 2.23 4.93
CA LEU A 55 -2.93 2.02 3.67
C LEU A 55 -2.40 2.96 2.57
N PRO A 56 -2.71 2.69 1.28
CA PRO A 56 -2.27 3.53 0.16
C PRO A 56 -2.71 5.01 0.26
N ASP A 57 -3.86 5.29 0.87
CA ASP A 57 -4.37 6.64 1.11
C ASP A 57 -3.69 7.35 2.30
N GLY A 58 -2.95 6.61 3.12
CA GLY A 58 -2.24 7.10 4.30
C GLY A 58 -2.94 6.84 5.62
N THR A 59 -4.14 6.28 5.63
CA THR A 59 -4.78 5.84 6.86
C THR A 59 -3.97 4.72 7.48
N ILE A 60 -3.60 4.85 8.75
CA ILE A 60 -2.97 3.76 9.51
C ILE A 60 -4.10 2.99 10.16
N LYS A 61 -4.22 1.70 9.84
CA LYS A 61 -5.19 0.84 10.49
C LYS A 61 -4.59 0.40 11.82
N GLU A 62 -4.97 1.06 12.91
CA GLU A 62 -4.64 0.57 14.25
C GLU A 62 -5.40 -0.75 14.47
N LYS A 63 -4.69 -1.76 14.98
CA LYS A 63 -5.33 -2.96 15.52
C LYS A 63 -5.82 -2.56 16.91
N GLU A 64 -7.10 -2.25 17.04
CA GLU A 64 -7.78 -2.26 18.34
C GLU A 64 -7.87 -3.68 18.89
#